data_AF-A0A959B122-F1
#
_entry.id   AF-A0A959B122-F1
#
_cell.length_a   1.000
_cell.length_b   1.000
_cell.length_c   1.000
_cell.angle_alpha   90.00
_cell.angle_beta   90.00
_cell.angle_gamma   90.00
#
_symmetry.space_group_name_H-M   'P 1'
#
loop_
_entity.id
_entity.type
_entity.pdbx_description
1 polymer ?
#
loop_
_entity_poly.entity_id
_entity_poly.type
_entity_poly.pdbx_seq_one_letter_code
_entity_poly.pdbx_strand_id
1 'polypeptide(L)'
;LAAIYSGTGVIVLVMWTFRKIYHLQDYLTDKHFKYMGFILLALGSGYGYFTFSEYLTGWFGSERWDSEVLDKLFDPSEYGWWFLVSNIFTIVIPILVMAFKKLRTPNLITLAAMLMVFGMWVKRYLIVVPTLETPLLPVQDTRPEYIHYSATWVEWALTFAGFATFLLFFTLVAKLVTIVTVSDYNEEHQ
;
A
#
# COMPACT_ATOMS: atom_id res chain seq x y z
N LEU A 1 -11.64 0.89 -2.45
CA LEU A 1 -10.87 -0.37 -2.30
C LEU A 1 -9.44 -0.15 -1.83
N ALA A 2 -8.67 0.72 -2.49
CA ALA A 2 -7.27 1.02 -2.14
C ALA A 2 -7.02 1.31 -0.64
N ALA A 3 -7.87 2.14 0.00
CA ALA A 3 -7.72 2.48 1.42
C ALA A 3 -7.92 1.29 2.36
N ILE A 4 -8.95 0.46 2.09
CA ILE A 4 -9.20 -0.76 2.85
C ILE A 4 -8.01 -1.72 2.67
N TYR A 5 -7.51 -1.82 1.44
CA TYR A 5 -6.39 -2.70 1.13
C TYR A 5 -5.09 -2.33 1.86
N SER A 6 -4.68 -1.06 1.78
CA SER A 6 -3.52 -0.56 2.52
C SER A 6 -3.72 -0.66 4.04
N GLY A 7 -4.95 -0.41 4.53
CA GLY A 7 -5.30 -0.56 5.94
C GLY A 7 -5.14 -1.99 6.45
N THR A 8 -5.64 -2.98 5.69
CA THR A 8 -5.41 -4.40 6.00
C THR A 8 -3.93 -4.74 6.05
N GLY A 9 -3.13 -4.20 5.13
CA GLY A 9 -1.67 -4.35 5.14
C GLY A 9 -1.03 -3.84 6.43
N VAL A 10 -1.40 -2.63 6.86
CA VAL A 10 -0.93 -2.03 8.13
C VAL A 10 -1.35 -2.86 9.33
N ILE A 11 -2.58 -3.39 9.36
CA ILE A 11 -3.05 -4.26 10.45
C ILE A 11 -2.16 -5.51 10.56
N VAL A 12 -1.79 -6.15 9.44
CA VAL A 12 -0.88 -7.31 9.46
C VAL A 12 0.49 -6.95 10.03
N LEU A 13 1.03 -5.77 9.67
CA LEU A 13 2.30 -5.28 10.22
C LEU A 13 2.23 -5.06 11.73
N VAL A 14 1.15 -4.44 12.21
CA VAL A 14 0.92 -4.21 13.65
C VAL A 14 0.78 -5.54 14.39
N MET A 15 -0.04 -6.46 13.89
CA MET A 15 -0.23 -7.79 14.49
C MET A 15 1.10 -8.53 14.62
N TRP A 16 1.94 -8.52 13.58
CA TRP A 16 3.25 -9.17 13.62
C TRP A 16 4.18 -8.50 14.63
N THR A 17 4.20 -7.17 14.66
CA THR A 17 5.02 -6.38 15.59
C THR A 17 4.63 -6.66 17.05
N PHE A 18 3.33 -6.66 17.36
CA PHE A 18 2.83 -6.96 18.71
C PHE A 18 3.08 -8.42 19.12
N ARG A 19 2.92 -9.37 18.19
CA ARG A 19 3.26 -10.78 18.44
C ARG A 19 4.73 -10.95 18.83
N LYS A 20 5.63 -10.14 18.28
CA LYS A 20 7.07 -10.18 18.58
C LYS A 20 7.46 -9.45 19.85
N ILE A 21 6.89 -8.27 20.11
CA ILE A 21 7.26 -7.44 21.27
C ILE A 21 6.65 -7.96 22.57
N TYR A 22 5.37 -8.35 22.55
CA TYR A 22 4.62 -8.76 23.74
C TYR A 22 4.50 -10.28 23.91
N HIS A 23 5.18 -11.06 23.07
CA HIS A 23 5.16 -12.54 23.11
C HIS A 23 3.75 -13.15 23.05
N LEU A 24 2.80 -12.50 22.37
CA LEU A 24 1.38 -12.91 22.23
C LEU A 24 1.18 -14.09 21.26
N GLN A 25 2.04 -15.11 21.28
CA GLN A 25 2.00 -16.21 20.32
C GLN A 25 0.76 -17.09 20.48
N ASP A 26 0.26 -17.22 21.71
CA ASP A 26 -0.93 -18.02 22.04
C ASP A 26 -2.23 -17.33 21.61
N TYR A 27 -2.26 -15.99 21.66
CA TYR A 27 -3.40 -15.20 21.19
C TYR A 27 -3.36 -14.97 19.66
N LEU A 28 -2.23 -14.51 19.14
CA LEU A 28 -2.03 -14.24 17.70
C LEU A 28 -1.47 -15.46 16.98
N THR A 29 -2.30 -16.49 16.89
CA THR A 29 -1.96 -17.74 16.22
C THR A 29 -1.70 -17.57 14.71
N ASP A 30 -1.02 -18.55 14.10
CA ASP A 30 -0.75 -18.58 12.66
C ASP A 30 -2.02 -18.60 11.79
N LYS A 31 -3.16 -19.02 12.36
CA LYS A 31 -4.46 -19.00 11.67
C LYS A 31 -4.89 -17.56 11.37
N HIS A 32 -4.71 -16.63 12.31
CA HIS A 32 -5.01 -15.21 12.10
C HIS A 32 -4.24 -14.62 10.93
N PHE A 33 -2.92 -14.90 10.84
CA PHE A 33 -2.10 -14.45 9.71
C PHE A 33 -2.56 -15.06 8.38
N LYS A 34 -2.96 -16.33 8.37
CA LYS A 34 -3.49 -16.98 7.16
C LYS A 34 -4.81 -16.36 6.71
N TYR A 35 -5.74 -16.09 7.63
CA TYR A 35 -7.01 -15.42 7.31
C TYR A 35 -6.79 -13.99 6.81
N MET A 36 -5.92 -13.23 7.47
CA MET A 36 -5.53 -11.91 7.00
C MET A 36 -4.88 -11.97 5.61
N GLY A 37 -4.04 -12.97 5.36
CA GLY A 37 -3.48 -13.24 4.03
C GLY A 37 -4.56 -13.50 2.97
N PHE A 38 -5.62 -14.25 3.29
CA PHE A 38 -6.74 -14.46 2.36
C PHE A 38 -7.53 -13.18 2.09
N ILE A 39 -7.70 -12.32 3.09
CA ILE A 39 -8.30 -10.99 2.90
C ILE A 39 -7.41 -10.14 1.98
N LEU A 40 -6.09 -10.14 2.21
CA LEU A 40 -5.13 -9.47 1.33
C LEU A 40 -5.18 -10.00 -0.11
N LEU A 41 -5.35 -11.31 -0.30
CA LEU A 41 -5.53 -11.91 -1.62
C LEU A 41 -6.82 -11.42 -2.28
N ALA A 42 -7.94 -11.44 -1.57
CA ALA A 42 -9.24 -11.05 -2.11
C ALA A 42 -9.25 -9.55 -2.50
N LEU A 43 -8.78 -8.69 -1.60
CA LEU A 43 -8.69 -7.25 -1.83
C LEU A 43 -7.65 -6.92 -2.92
N GLY A 44 -6.51 -7.62 -2.95
CA GLY A 44 -5.46 -7.43 -3.96
C GLY A 44 -5.93 -7.83 -5.36
N SER A 45 -6.65 -8.93 -5.50
CA SER A 45 -7.26 -9.34 -6.77
C SER A 45 -8.31 -8.33 -7.25
N GLY A 46 -9.18 -7.86 -6.35
CA GLY A 46 -10.15 -6.80 -6.69
C GLY A 46 -9.48 -5.49 -7.08
N TYR A 47 -8.40 -5.11 -6.38
CA TYR A 47 -7.62 -3.93 -6.69
C TYR A 47 -6.92 -4.05 -8.05
N GLY A 48 -6.38 -5.22 -8.36
CA GLY A 48 -5.80 -5.52 -9.66
C GLY A 48 -6.82 -5.42 -10.79
N TYR A 49 -8.05 -5.91 -10.58
CA TYR A 49 -9.14 -5.77 -11.55
C TYR A 49 -9.45 -4.30 -11.85
N PHE A 50 -9.66 -3.47 -10.82
CA PHE A 50 -9.96 -2.05 -11.02
C PHE A 50 -8.79 -1.30 -11.66
N THR A 51 -7.56 -1.60 -11.26
CA THR A 51 -6.35 -0.99 -11.84
C THR A 51 -6.23 -1.36 -13.32
N PHE A 52 -6.46 -2.62 -13.68
CA PHE A 52 -6.46 -3.06 -15.07
C PHE A 52 -7.59 -2.39 -15.87
N SER A 53 -8.80 -2.32 -15.31
CA SER A 53 -9.94 -1.66 -15.94
C SER A 53 -9.66 -0.19 -16.22
N GLU A 54 -9.08 0.53 -15.25
CA GLU A 54 -8.72 1.94 -15.37
C GLU A 54 -7.78 2.18 -16.56
N TYR A 55 -6.70 1.41 -16.64
CA TYR A 55 -5.73 1.52 -17.74
C TYR A 55 -6.31 1.08 -19.08
N LEU A 56 -7.14 0.04 -19.10
CA LEU A 56 -7.81 -0.42 -20.32
C LEU A 56 -8.77 0.65 -20.85
N THR A 57 -9.56 1.28 -19.98
CA THR A 57 -10.50 2.32 -20.39
C THR A 57 -9.80 3.59 -20.84
N GLY A 58 -8.71 4.00 -20.17
CA GLY A 58 -7.92 5.17 -20.60
C GLY A 58 -7.29 4.96 -21.98
N TRP A 59 -6.73 3.76 -22.22
CA TRP A 59 -6.16 3.40 -23.52
C TRP A 59 -7.23 3.32 -24.62
N PHE A 60 -8.37 2.67 -24.34
CA PHE A 60 -9.46 2.52 -25.31
C PHE A 60 -10.16 3.85 -25.64
N GLY A 61 -10.31 4.73 -24.65
CA GLY A 61 -10.90 6.06 -24.84
C GLY A 61 -10.08 6.94 -25.78
N SER A 62 -8.76 6.75 -25.82
CA SER A 62 -7.82 7.47 -26.71
C SER A 62 -7.95 9.00 -26.64
N GLU A 63 -8.45 9.52 -25.51
CA GLU A 63 -8.38 10.94 -25.22
C GLU A 63 -6.91 11.34 -25.13
N ARG A 64 -6.55 12.43 -25.80
CA ARG A 64 -5.15 12.88 -25.92
C ARG A 64 -4.47 12.97 -24.55
N TRP A 65 -5.23 13.46 -23.60
CA TRP A 65 -4.86 13.62 -22.22
C TRP A 65 -4.47 12.32 -21.49
N ASP A 66 -5.40 11.35 -21.46
CA ASP A 66 -5.17 10.08 -20.78
C ASP A 66 -4.06 9.29 -21.47
N SER A 67 -3.96 9.42 -22.79
CA SER A 67 -2.90 8.77 -23.59
C SER A 67 -1.52 9.31 -23.22
N GLU A 68 -1.36 10.63 -23.07
CA GLU A 68 -0.09 11.26 -22.65
C GLU A 68 0.33 10.79 -21.24
N VAL A 69 -0.62 10.64 -20.30
CA VAL A 69 -0.33 10.10 -18.96
C VAL A 69 0.11 8.63 -19.04
N LEU A 70 -0.60 7.82 -19.83
CA LEU A 70 -0.27 6.40 -20.00
C LEU A 70 1.11 6.23 -20.64
N ASP A 71 1.44 7.01 -21.66
CA ASP A 71 2.75 6.96 -22.32
C ASP A 71 3.88 7.22 -21.31
N LYS A 72 3.76 8.24 -20.46
CA LYS A 72 4.71 8.51 -19.37
C LYS A 72 4.81 7.39 -18.33
N LEU A 73 3.67 6.78 -17.99
CA LEU A 73 3.61 5.67 -17.02
C LEU A 73 4.22 4.39 -17.57
N PHE A 74 4.16 4.15 -18.87
CA PHE A 74 4.74 2.96 -19.52
C PHE A 74 6.16 3.19 -20.03
N ASP A 75 6.63 4.44 -20.15
CA ASP A 75 8.00 4.76 -20.54
C ASP A 75 9.02 4.43 -19.42
N PRO A 76 9.96 3.50 -19.64
CA PRO A 76 10.99 3.15 -18.66
C PRO A 76 11.96 4.29 -18.31
N SER A 77 12.09 5.30 -19.17
CA SER A 77 12.96 6.46 -18.96
C SER A 77 12.34 7.50 -17.99
N GLU A 78 11.03 7.45 -17.80
CA GLU A 78 10.30 8.29 -16.86
C GLU A 78 9.81 7.48 -15.64
N TYR A 79 8.53 7.07 -15.64
CA TYR A 79 7.88 6.46 -14.48
C TYR A 79 7.70 4.94 -14.59
N GLY A 80 8.03 4.34 -15.74
CA GLY A 80 7.81 2.93 -16.06
C GLY A 80 8.37 1.96 -15.02
N TRP A 81 9.56 2.22 -14.48
CA TRP A 81 10.13 1.38 -13.42
C TRP A 81 9.32 1.42 -12.13
N TRP A 82 8.93 2.61 -11.69
CA TRP A 82 8.11 2.78 -10.49
C TRP A 82 6.71 2.22 -10.67
N PHE A 83 6.15 2.35 -11.86
CA PHE A 83 4.88 1.73 -12.25
C PHE A 83 4.94 0.21 -12.14
N LEU A 84 5.96 -0.42 -12.71
CA LEU A 84 6.14 -1.87 -12.63
C LEU A 84 6.32 -2.33 -11.18
N VAL A 85 7.21 -1.68 -10.42
CA VAL A 85 7.46 -2.02 -9.01
C VAL A 85 6.17 -1.90 -8.19
N SER A 86 5.43 -0.81 -8.37
CA SER A 86 4.15 -0.59 -7.68
C SER A 86 3.14 -1.71 -7.98
N ASN A 87 2.94 -2.08 -9.25
CA ASN A 87 2.00 -3.14 -9.63
C ASN A 87 2.46 -4.52 -9.14
N ILE A 88 3.76 -4.81 -9.20
CA ILE A 88 4.31 -6.08 -8.69
C ILE A 88 4.09 -6.18 -7.18
N PHE A 89 4.39 -5.12 -6.43
CA PHE A 89 4.31 -5.15 -4.98
C PHE A 89 2.87 -5.16 -4.47
N THR A 90 1.96 -4.45 -5.15
CA THR A 90 0.56 -4.37 -4.75
C THR A 90 -0.29 -5.55 -5.20
N ILE A 91 -0.07 -6.09 -6.40
CA ILE A 91 -0.93 -7.13 -6.97
C ILE A 91 -0.21 -8.47 -6.95
N VAL A 92 0.99 -8.54 -7.54
CA VAL A 92 1.67 -9.81 -7.80
C VAL A 92 2.17 -10.47 -6.51
N ILE A 93 2.86 -9.74 -5.65
CA ILE A 93 3.47 -10.30 -4.42
C ILE A 93 2.42 -10.91 -3.47
N PRO A 94 1.33 -10.20 -3.11
CA PRO A 94 0.29 -10.77 -2.23
C PRO A 94 -0.39 -11.99 -2.85
N ILE A 95 -0.63 -11.97 -4.16
CA ILE A 95 -1.19 -13.12 -4.88
C ILE A 95 -0.21 -14.31 -4.86
N LEU A 96 1.07 -14.09 -5.16
CA LEU A 96 2.09 -15.16 -5.18
C LEU A 96 2.26 -15.81 -3.81
N VAL A 97 2.42 -15.01 -2.76
CA VAL A 97 2.61 -15.52 -1.39
C VAL A 97 1.40 -16.34 -0.94
N MET A 98 0.19 -15.94 -1.34
CA MET A 98 -1.02 -16.66 -0.99
C MET A 98 -1.33 -17.83 -1.94
N ALA A 99 -0.88 -17.82 -3.18
CA ALA A 99 -1.08 -18.92 -4.12
C ALA A 99 -0.36 -20.20 -3.65
N PHE A 100 0.89 -20.06 -3.20
CA PHE A 100 1.69 -21.22 -2.76
C PHE A 100 1.50 -21.54 -1.28
N LYS A 101 0.95 -22.73 -0.98
CA LYS A 101 0.77 -23.20 0.42
C LYS A 101 2.04 -23.12 1.27
N LYS A 102 3.21 -23.35 0.67
CA LYS A 102 4.52 -23.29 1.35
C LYS A 102 4.92 -21.87 1.77
N LEU A 103 4.42 -20.83 1.09
CA LEU A 103 4.76 -19.44 1.37
C LEU A 103 3.83 -18.79 2.41
N ARG A 104 2.74 -19.46 2.81
CA ARG A 104 1.74 -18.96 3.78
C ARG A 104 2.24 -19.04 5.23
N THR A 105 3.43 -18.50 5.49
CA THR A 105 3.99 -18.35 6.84
C THR A 105 3.74 -16.93 7.35
N PRO A 106 3.56 -16.71 8.67
CA PRO A 106 3.30 -15.38 9.22
C PRO A 106 4.35 -14.33 8.79
N ASN A 107 5.63 -14.71 8.75
CA ASN A 107 6.70 -13.81 8.36
C ASN A 107 6.62 -13.40 6.87
N LEU A 108 6.35 -14.36 5.97
CA LEU A 108 6.23 -14.06 4.54
C LEU A 108 4.96 -13.28 4.21
N ILE A 109 3.85 -13.57 4.88
CA ILE A 109 2.60 -12.79 4.75
C ILE A 109 2.84 -11.35 5.22
N THR A 110 3.58 -11.17 6.31
CA THR A 110 3.93 -9.84 6.83
C THR A 110 4.88 -9.10 5.88
N LEU A 111 5.87 -9.80 5.31
CA LEU A 111 6.75 -9.22 4.30
C LEU A 111 5.97 -8.79 3.05
N ALA A 112 5.03 -9.62 2.58
CA ALA A 112 4.14 -9.28 1.48
C ALA A 112 3.28 -8.05 1.80
N ALA A 113 2.73 -7.97 3.02
CA ALA A 113 1.97 -6.80 3.47
C ALA A 113 2.84 -5.53 3.52
N MET A 114 4.10 -5.63 3.96
CA MET A 114 5.04 -4.50 3.98
C MET A 114 5.32 -3.97 2.58
N LEU A 115 5.70 -4.88 1.67
CA LEU A 115 5.98 -4.53 0.27
C LEU A 115 4.74 -3.94 -0.41
N MET A 116 3.57 -4.52 -0.15
CA MET A 116 2.31 -4.00 -0.66
C MET A 116 2.00 -2.59 -0.15
N VAL A 117 2.15 -2.31 1.15
CA VAL A 117 1.94 -0.96 1.70
C VAL A 117 2.89 0.05 1.06
N PHE A 118 4.16 -0.33 0.85
CA PHE A 118 5.12 0.50 0.12
C PHE A 118 4.69 0.72 -1.34
N GLY A 119 4.27 -0.33 -2.04
CA GLY A 119 3.73 -0.23 -3.40
C GLY A 119 2.51 0.68 -3.49
N MET A 120 1.62 0.64 -2.49
CA MET A 120 0.46 1.53 -2.42
C MET A 120 0.86 2.99 -2.22
N TRP A 121 1.93 3.26 -1.47
CA TRP A 121 2.49 4.61 -1.33
C TRP A 121 3.07 5.11 -2.67
N VAL A 122 3.85 4.28 -3.37
CA VAL A 122 4.37 4.60 -4.71
C VAL A 122 3.23 4.81 -5.71
N LYS A 123 2.17 3.99 -5.68
CA LYS A 123 0.99 4.19 -6.52
C LYS A 123 0.37 5.58 -6.33
N ARG A 124 0.29 6.08 -5.10
CA ARG A 124 -0.25 7.43 -4.84
C ARG A 124 0.59 8.52 -5.49
N TYR A 125 1.92 8.38 -5.44
CA TYR A 125 2.83 9.26 -6.17
C TYR A 125 2.58 9.21 -7.68
N LEU A 126 2.46 8.01 -8.25
CA LEU A 126 2.24 7.78 -9.69
C LEU A 126 0.87 8.24 -10.22
N ILE A 127 -0.15 8.35 -9.37
CA ILE A 127 -1.44 8.90 -9.79
C ILE A 127 -1.39 10.44 -9.76
N VAL A 128 -0.67 11.02 -8.81
CA VAL A 128 -0.70 12.48 -8.59
C VAL A 128 0.31 13.19 -9.51
N VAL A 129 1.56 12.75 -9.55
CA VAL A 129 2.62 13.51 -10.23
C VAL A 129 2.49 13.49 -11.75
N PRO A 130 2.44 12.33 -12.44
CA PRO A 130 2.30 12.31 -13.90
C PRO A 130 1.06 13.05 -14.42
N THR A 131 -0.07 12.89 -13.71
CA THR A 131 -1.35 13.55 -14.03
C THR A 131 -1.31 15.06 -13.83
N LEU A 132 -0.39 15.60 -13.02
CA LEU A 132 -0.19 17.04 -12.86
C LEU A 132 0.84 17.59 -13.87
N GLU A 133 1.81 16.77 -14.27
CA GLU A 133 2.84 17.15 -15.26
C GLU A 133 2.31 17.18 -16.70
N THR A 134 1.20 16.51 -16.96
CA THR A 134 0.36 16.75 -18.13
C THR A 134 -0.87 17.48 -17.58
N PRO A 135 -1.05 18.83 -17.73
CA PRO A 135 -2.25 19.65 -17.42
C PRO A 135 -3.15 19.91 -18.67
N LEU A 136 -4.50 19.83 -18.57
CA LEU A 136 -5.39 19.81 -19.77
C LEU A 136 -5.25 21.11 -20.55
N LEU A 137 -4.98 22.18 -19.82
CA LEU A 137 -4.60 23.48 -20.33
C LEU A 137 -3.07 23.58 -20.36
N PRO A 138 -2.49 24.23 -21.37
CA PRO A 138 -1.05 24.44 -21.43
C PRO A 138 -0.56 25.16 -20.18
N VAL A 139 0.55 24.66 -19.64
CA VAL A 139 1.22 25.24 -18.46
C VAL A 139 1.52 26.71 -18.76
N GLN A 140 0.99 27.62 -17.94
CA GLN A 140 1.16 29.06 -18.12
C GLN A 140 2.56 29.54 -17.72
N ASP A 141 3.22 28.84 -16.80
CA ASP A 141 4.57 29.14 -16.32
C ASP A 141 5.55 28.02 -16.73
N THR A 142 6.47 28.32 -17.65
CA THR A 142 7.39 27.35 -18.28
C THR A 142 8.70 27.16 -17.52
N ARG A 143 8.77 27.61 -16.26
CA ARG A 143 9.91 27.31 -15.39
C ARG A 143 10.08 25.79 -15.23
N PRO A 144 11.31 25.24 -15.30
CA PRO A 144 11.54 23.79 -15.24
C PRO A 144 10.93 23.12 -14.00
N GLU A 145 10.90 23.85 -12.88
CA GLU A 145 10.34 23.44 -11.59
C GLU A 145 8.82 23.17 -11.62
N TYR A 146 8.10 23.75 -12.59
CA TYR A 146 6.65 23.60 -12.75
C TYR A 146 6.29 22.55 -13.81
N ILE A 147 7.30 22.01 -14.51
CA ILE A 147 7.15 21.02 -15.57
C ILE A 147 7.50 19.62 -15.06
N HIS A 148 8.52 19.52 -14.19
CA HIS A 148 8.92 18.26 -13.57
C HIS A 148 8.98 18.38 -12.05
N TYR A 149 8.23 17.52 -11.36
CA TYR A 149 8.24 17.48 -9.91
C TYR A 149 9.51 16.79 -9.40
N SER A 150 10.21 17.44 -8.47
CA SER A 150 11.28 16.82 -7.70
C SER A 150 11.07 17.10 -6.22
N ALA A 151 10.98 16.03 -5.43
CA ALA A 151 10.75 16.14 -4.00
C ALA A 151 11.97 16.76 -3.30
N THR A 152 11.73 17.89 -2.64
CA THR A 152 12.70 18.59 -1.81
C THR A 152 12.98 17.83 -0.53
N TRP A 153 14.14 18.10 0.09
CA TRP A 153 14.49 17.48 1.38
C TRP A 153 13.48 17.81 2.49
N VAL A 154 12.79 18.96 2.40
CA VAL A 154 11.75 19.38 3.35
C VAL A 154 10.52 18.49 3.24
N GLU A 155 10.08 18.15 2.02
CA GLU A 155 8.94 17.25 1.80
C GLU A 155 9.22 15.83 2.32
N TRP A 156 10.45 15.34 2.12
CA TRP A 156 10.90 14.09 2.73
C TRP A 156 10.88 14.17 4.26
N ALA A 157 11.43 15.25 4.84
CA ALA A 157 11.43 15.44 6.28
C ALA A 157 10.01 15.48 6.87
N LEU A 158 9.06 16.15 6.21
CA LEU A 158 7.66 16.18 6.61
C LEU A 158 7.00 14.80 6.51
N THR A 159 7.32 14.03 5.48
CA THR A 159 6.81 12.65 5.31
C THR A 159 7.29 11.75 6.46
N PHE A 160 8.59 11.81 6.80
CA PHE A 160 9.14 11.06 7.93
C PHE A 160 8.60 11.55 9.28
N ALA A 161 8.40 12.87 9.44
CA ALA A 161 7.80 13.44 10.64
C ALA A 161 6.35 12.96 10.84
N GLY A 162 5.57 12.86 9.75
CA GLY A 162 4.22 12.30 9.80
C GLY A 162 4.20 10.83 10.24
N PHE A 163 5.10 10.02 9.70
CA PHE A 163 5.25 8.61 10.09
C PHE A 163 5.70 8.46 11.55
N ALA A 164 6.69 9.25 11.98
CA ALA A 164 7.17 9.25 13.36
C ALA A 164 6.09 9.70 14.35
N THR A 165 5.30 10.71 14.00
CA THR A 165 4.18 11.21 14.80
C THR A 165 3.09 10.14 14.94
N PHE A 166 2.74 9.45 13.86
CA PHE A 166 1.80 8.34 13.91
C PHE A 166 2.30 7.22 14.84
N LEU A 167 3.55 6.79 14.71
CA LEU A 167 4.12 5.76 15.58
C LEU A 167 4.17 6.19 17.05
N LEU A 168 4.50 7.46 17.32
CA LEU A 168 4.51 8.02 18.67
C LEU A 168 3.11 7.96 19.30
N PHE A 169 2.08 8.46 18.62
CA PHE A 169 0.71 8.39 19.14
C PHE A 169 0.20 6.96 19.25
N PHE A 170 0.49 6.12 18.26
CA PHE A 170 0.09 4.72 18.27
C PHE A 170 0.68 3.96 19.46
N THR A 171 1.97 4.15 19.74
CA THR A 171 2.64 3.50 20.89
C THR A 171 2.16 4.06 22.23
N LEU A 172 1.91 5.36 22.34
CA LEU A 172 1.33 5.96 23.55
C LEU A 172 -0.06 5.39 23.85
N VAL A 173 -0.94 5.33 22.85
CA VAL A 173 -2.29 4.76 23.01
C VAL A 173 -2.22 3.27 23.33
N ALA A 174 -1.36 2.51 22.66
CA ALA A 174 -1.17 1.07 22.92
C ALA A 174 -0.66 0.77 24.34
N LYS A 175 0.01 1.74 24.99
CA LYS A 175 0.42 1.62 26.40
C LYS A 175 -0.69 2.00 27.38
N LEU A 176 -1.58 2.92 27.00
CA LEU A 176 -2.67 3.41 27.84
C LEU A 176 -3.92 2.53 27.80
N VAL A 177 -4.15 1.84 26.68
CA VAL A 177 -5.33 1.00 26.45
C VAL A 177 -4.91 -0.47 26.40
N THR A 178 -5.68 -1.35 27.06
CA THR A 178 -5.46 -2.80 26.98
C THR A 178 -5.58 -3.28 25.54
N ILE A 179 -4.51 -3.85 24.99
CA ILE A 179 -4.41 -4.28 23.59
C ILE A 179 -5.38 -5.42 23.27
N VAL A 180 -5.75 -6.22 24.27
CA VAL A 180 -6.72 -7.32 24.16
C VAL A 180 -7.95 -6.97 25.01
N THR A 181 -9.13 -7.07 24.42
CA THR A 181 -10.40 -6.91 25.14
C THR A 181 -10.56 -8.09 26.10
N VAL A 182 -10.48 -7.81 27.41
CA VAL A 182 -10.67 -8.84 28.46
C VAL A 182 -12.12 -9.35 28.49
N SER A 183 -13.07 -8.56 27.97
CA SER A 183 -14.49 -8.88 27.89
C SER A 183 -14.78 -10.12 27.04
N ASP A 184 -14.22 -10.20 25.83
CA ASP A 184 -14.54 -11.27 24.88
C ASP A 184 -13.88 -12.62 25.27
N TYR A 185 -12.74 -12.57 25.97
CA TYR A 185 -12.03 -13.77 26.41
C TYR A 185 -12.81 -14.59 27.45
N ASN A 186 -13.62 -13.93 28.30
CA ASN A 186 -14.44 -14.64 29.27
C ASN A 186 -15.64 -15.36 28.63
N GLU A 187 -16.10 -14.93 27.46
CA GLU A 187 -17.24 -15.55 26.76
C GLU A 187 -16.84 -16.80 25.96
N GLU A 188 -15.60 -16.88 25.43
CA GLU A 188 -15.10 -18.07 24.73
C GLU A 188 -14.67 -19.22 25.67
N HIS A 189 -14.62 -18.98 26.99
CA HIS A 189 -14.22 -19.96 28.01
C HIS A 189 -15.33 -20.31 29.02
N GLN A 190 -16.57 -19.89 28.76
CA GLN A 190 -17.79 -20.39 29.41
C GLN A 190 -18.51 -21.39 28.49
#